data_AF-J9GE61-F1
#
_entry.id   AF-J9GE61-F1
#
_cell.length_a   1.000
_cell.length_b   1.000
_cell.length_c   1.000
_cell.angle_alpha   90.00
_cell.angle_beta   90.00
_cell.angle_gamma   90.00
#
_symmetry.space_group_name_H-M   'P 1'
#
loop_
_entity.id
_entity.type
_entity.pdbx_description
1 polymer ?
#
loop_
_entity_poly.entity_id
_entity_poly.type
_entity_poly.pdbx_seq_one_letter_code
_entity_poly.pdbx_strand_id
1 'polypeptide(L)' 'VYGAYTDIDQLPKEIIRRLVHYFTTYKDIPGENKKRMVFINTYGASEAKEVIRRSEEDYKEYIQSLGAGQDR' A
#
# COMPACT_ATOMS: atom_id res chain seq x y z
N VAL A 1 5.44 22.33 -4.56
CA VAL A 1 5.21 21.52 -5.79
C VAL A 1 3.99 20.62 -5.67
N TYR A 2 3.76 19.88 -4.57
CA TYR A 2 2.61 18.95 -4.47
C TYR A 2 1.40 19.43 -3.65
N GLY A 3 1.48 20.56 -2.95
CA GLY A 3 0.46 20.98 -1.96
C GLY A 3 -0.94 21.28 -2.51
N ALA A 4 -1.12 21.34 -3.83
CA ALA A 4 -2.42 21.56 -4.45
C ALA A 4 -3.16 20.26 -4.81
N TYR A 5 -2.46 19.12 -4.82
CA TYR A 5 -3.08 17.84 -5.18
C TYR A 5 -3.78 17.22 -3.98
N THR A 6 -5.04 16.86 -4.15
CA THR A 6 -5.87 16.26 -3.11
C THR A 6 -6.19 14.80 -3.39
N ASP A 7 -5.95 14.32 -4.61
CA ASP A 7 -6.14 12.93 -5.03
C ASP A 7 -4.99 12.48 -5.96
N ILE A 8 -4.81 11.17 -6.06
CA ILE A 8 -3.72 10.55 -6.83
C ILE A 8 -3.91 10.72 -8.33
N ASP A 9 -5.15 10.80 -8.81
CA ASP A 9 -5.47 10.98 -10.23
C ASP A 9 -5.09 12.38 -10.77
N GLN A 10 -4.89 13.35 -9.88
CA GLN A 10 -4.45 14.71 -10.22
C GLN A 10 -2.94 14.79 -10.49
N LEU A 11 -2.17 13.77 -10.10
CA LEU A 11 -0.75 13.69 -10.41
C LEU A 11 -0.52 13.38 -11.88
N PRO A 12 0.61 13.84 -12.47
CA PRO A 12 0.99 13.40 -13.81
C PRO A 12 1.07 11.88 -13.90
N LYS A 13 0.37 11.29 -14.89
CA LYS A 13 0.28 9.83 -15.08
C LYS A 13 1.65 9.13 -15.19
N GLU A 14 2.68 9.83 -15.63
CA GLU A 14 4.06 9.31 -15.71
C GLU A 14 4.64 8.98 -14.33
N ILE A 15 4.31 9.76 -13.30
CA ILE A 15 4.77 9.52 -11.93
C ILE A 15 4.15 8.22 -11.40
N ILE A 16 2.83 8.07 -11.56
CA ILE A 16 2.10 6.87 -11.15
C ILE A 16 2.66 5.64 -11.88
N ARG A 17 2.88 5.72 -13.20
CA ARG A 17 3.45 4.63 -13.99
C ARG A 17 4.84 4.21 -13.51
N ARG A 18 5.71 5.16 -13.14
CA ARG A 18 7.04 4.86 -12.61
C ARG A 18 6.97 4.14 -11.26
N LEU A 19 6.06 4.53 -10.38
CA LEU A 19 5.83 3.86 -9.10
C LEU A 19 5.34 2.41 -9.30
N VAL A 20 4.32 2.22 -10.15
CA VAL A 20 3.80 0.88 -10.45
C VAL A 20 4.89 0.01 -11.06
N HIS A 21 5.67 0.53 -12.01
CA HIS A 21 6.78 -0.21 -12.61
C HIS A 21 7.79 -0.62 -11.53
N TYR A 22 8.25 0.32 -10.70
CA TYR A 22 9.21 0.03 -9.64
C TYR A 22 8.72 -1.09 -8.72
N PHE A 23 7.49 -1.00 -8.19
CA PHE A 23 6.96 -2.02 -7.27
C PHE A 23 6.62 -3.35 -7.92
N THR A 24 6.30 -3.36 -9.22
CA THR A 24 6.02 -4.61 -9.92
C THR A 24 7.29 -5.37 -10.30
N THR A 25 8.44 -4.69 -10.45
CA THR A 25 9.68 -5.31 -10.93
C THR A 25 10.81 -5.38 -9.90
N TYR A 26 10.75 -4.67 -8.76
CA TYR A 26 11.89 -4.60 -7.81
C TYR A 26 12.34 -5.96 -7.25
N LYS A 27 11.48 -6.98 -7.33
CA LYS A 27 11.74 -8.34 -6.86
C LYS A 27 11.88 -9.36 -7.99
N ASP A 28 11.82 -8.95 -9.25
CA ASP A 28 11.95 -9.88 -10.36
C ASP A 28 13.41 -10.33 -10.51
N ILE A 29 13.61 -11.63 -10.76
CA ILE A 29 14.94 -12.23 -10.91
C ILE A 29 15.24 -12.37 -12.41
N PRO A 30 16.39 -11.88 -12.90
CA PRO A 30 16.80 -12.10 -14.28
C PRO A 30 16.83 -13.59 -14.63
N GLY A 31 16.12 -13.98 -15.70
CA GLY A 31 16.02 -15.38 -16.14
C GLY A 31 14.81 -16.15 -15.60
N GLU A 32 14.07 -15.61 -14.63
CA GLU A 32 12.79 -16.15 -14.22
C GLU A 32 11.64 -15.43 -14.93
N ASN A 33 10.72 -16.18 -15.56
CA ASN A 33 9.53 -15.61 -16.20
C ASN A 33 8.34 -15.43 -15.24
N LYS A 34 8.56 -15.54 -13.92
CA LYS A 34 7.51 -15.43 -12.92
C LYS A 34 7.50 -14.03 -12.31
N LYS A 35 6.43 -13.28 -12.57
CA LYS A 35 6.17 -12.01 -11.87
C LYS A 35 5.93 -12.26 -10.38
N ARG A 36 6.72 -11.61 -9.53
CA ARG A 36 6.59 -11.75 -8.07
C ARG A 36 5.57 -10.80 -7.47
N MET A 37 5.28 -9.71 -8.16
CA MET A 37 4.34 -8.69 -7.74
C MET A 37 3.31 -8.46 -8.83
N VAL A 38 2.06 -8.23 -8.42
CA VAL A 38 0.95 -7.96 -9.32
C VAL A 38 0.32 -6.64 -8.92
N PHE A 39 0.19 -5.75 -9.90
CA PHE A 39 -0.58 -4.53 -9.72
C PHE A 39 -2.07 -4.86 -9.91
N ILE A 40 -2.88 -4.58 -8.90
CA ILE A 40 -4.32 -4.86 -8.92
C ILE A 40 -5.10 -3.60 -9.31
N ASN A 41 -4.90 -2.52 -8.55
CA ASN A 41 -5.52 -1.22 -8.80
C ASN A 41 -4.79 -0.12 -8.02
N THR A 42 -5.32 1.11 -8.11
CA THR A 42 -4.89 2.25 -7.30
C THR A 42 -6.10 2.80 -6.55
N TYR A 43 -5.92 3.10 -5.28
CA TYR A 43 -6.93 3.76 -4.45
C TYR A 43 -6.82 5.28 -4.54
N GLY A 44 -7.97 5.95 -4.59
CA GLY A 44 -8.05 7.39 -4.39
C GLY A 44 -7.81 7.77 -2.92
N ALA A 45 -7.78 9.07 -2.62
CA ALA A 45 -7.41 9.56 -1.29
C ALA A 45 -8.36 9.08 -0.18
N SER A 46 -9.66 8.99 -0.47
CA SER A 46 -10.66 8.54 0.51
C SER A 46 -10.47 7.07 0.90
N GLU A 47 -10.34 6.20 -0.10
CA GLU A 47 -10.20 4.75 0.12
C GLU A 47 -8.85 4.42 0.77
N ALA A 48 -7.77 5.08 0.36
CA ALA A 48 -6.46 4.92 0.98
C ALA A 48 -6.47 5.29 2.47
N LYS A 49 -7.18 6.38 2.87
CA LYS A 49 -7.32 6.77 4.28
C LYS A 49 -8.11 5.74 5.08
N GLU A 50 -9.14 5.14 4.50
CA GLU A 50 -9.93 4.10 5.16
C GLU A 50 -9.10 2.82 5.38
N VAL A 51 -8.27 2.43 4.41
CA VAL A 51 -7.33 1.31 4.58
C VAL A 51 -6.37 1.56 5.73
N ILE A 52 -5.82 2.79 5.86
CA ILE A 52 -4.93 3.15 6.97
C ILE A 52 -5.69 3.06 8.30
N ARG A 53 -6.88 3.66 8.40
CA ARG A 53 -7.70 3.63 9.61
C ARG A 53 -8.00 2.20 10.07
N ARG A 54 -8.39 1.32 9.15
CA ARG A 54 -8.62 -0.10 9.46
C ARG A 54 -7.34 -0.82 9.88
N SER A 55 -6.22 -0.54 9.21
CA SER A 55 -4.92 -1.12 9.58
C SER A 55 -4.50 -0.71 11.01
N GLU A 56 -4.80 0.53 11.42
CA GLU A 56 -4.57 0.98 12.80
C GLU A 56 -5.46 0.27 13.82
N GLU A 57 -6.71 -0.03 13.46
CA GLU A 57 -7.64 -0.79 14.30
C GLU A 57 -7.17 -2.24 14.45
N ASP A 58 -6.84 -2.90 13.34
CA ASP A 58 -6.29 -4.26 13.33
C ASP A 58 -5.03 -4.35 14.19
N TYR A 59 -4.15 -3.33 14.12
CA TYR A 59 -2.95 -3.29 14.95
C TYR A 59 -3.27 -3.12 16.45
N LYS A 60 -4.25 -2.27 16.81
CA LYS A 60 -4.67 -2.11 18.21
C LYS A 60 -5.25 -3.40 18.76
N GLU A 61 -6.12 -4.07 18.00
CA GLU A 61 -6.69 -5.36 18.36
C GLU A 61 -5.60 -6.42 18.53
N TYR A 62 -4.62 -6.46 17.61
CA TYR A 62 -3.47 -7.35 17.71
C TYR A 62 -2.69 -7.13 19.01
N ILE A 63 -2.35 -5.88 19.34
CA ILE A 63 -1.64 -5.56 20.59
C ILE A 63 -2.45 -5.92 21.84
N GLN A 64 -3.77 -5.66 21.85
CA GLN A 64 -4.64 -6.05 22.95
C GLN A 64 -4.70 -7.57 23.12
N SER A 65 -4.75 -8.31 22.01
CA SER A 65 -4.78 -9.77 22.03
C SER A 65 -3.49 -10.38 22.60
N LEU A 66 -2.34 -9.72 22.37
CA LEU A 66 -1.06 -10.11 22.96
C LEU A 66 -1.01 -9.85 24.47
N GLY A 67 -1.59 -8.74 24.95
CA GLY A 67 -1.68 -8.44 26.38
C GLY A 67 -2.62 -9.40 27.13
N ALA A 68 -3.74 -9.78 26.52
CA ALA A 68 -4.70 -10.72 27.10
C ALA A 68 -4.17 -12.17 27.23
N GLY A 69 -3.05 -12.50 26.58
CA GLY A 69 -2.36 -13.78 26.68
C GLY A 69 -1.28 -13.86 27.76
N GLN A 70 -0.96 -12.75 28.46
CA GLN A 70 0.05 -12.72 29.53
C GLN A 70 -0.55 -12.90 30.95
N ASP A 71 -1.88 -12.84 31.09
CA ASP A 71 -2.60 -13.00 32.35
C ASP A 71 -3.23 -14.41 32.52
N ARG A 72 -2.71 -15.43 31.83
CA ARG A 72 -3.11 -16.84 32.01
C ARG A 72 -1.94 -17.75 32.33
#